data_AF-A0AAD6ZNP8-F1
#
_entry.id   AF-A0AAD6ZNP8-F1
#
_cell.length_a   1.000
_cell.length_b   1.000
_cell.length_c   1.000
_cell.angle_alpha   90.00
_cell.angle_beta   90.00
_cell.angle_gamma   90.00
#
_symmetry.space_group_name_H-M   'P 1'
#
loop_
_entity.id
_entity.type
_entity.pdbx_description
1 polymer ?
#
loop_
_entity_poly.entity_id
_entity_poly.type
_entity_poly.pdbx_seq_one_letter_code
_entity_poly.pdbx_strand_id
1 'polypeptide(L)'
;MPEIPLEVAPGFVALKSMDNIPIESSWNLFTNYVGLDIKQILLMGKSLIYFNSAQPFHIDLFNWLWPKIVQVSLDDFVEYWNDHKIRTQRNKQLPSGFSPNYIYDFPDKFGLTYFGFRHHRIL
;
A
#
# COMPACT_ATOMS: atom_id res chain seq x y z
N MET A 1 11.29 -13.54 9.34
CA MET A 1 10.64 -13.10 8.08
C MET A 1 10.83 -14.24 7.10
N PRO A 2 9.79 -14.84 6.52
CA PRO A 2 9.98 -15.84 5.48
C PRO A 2 10.61 -15.16 4.25
N GLU A 3 11.69 -15.73 3.72
CA GLU A 3 12.32 -15.26 2.49
C GLU A 3 11.39 -15.56 1.31
N ILE A 4 10.79 -14.51 0.74
CA ILE A 4 9.98 -14.64 -0.48
C ILE A 4 10.96 -14.67 -1.65
N PRO A 5 10.90 -15.68 -2.55
CA PRO A 5 11.79 -15.73 -3.71
C PRO A 5 11.64 -14.47 -4.57
N LEU A 6 12.76 -13.91 -5.03
CA LEU A 6 12.77 -12.71 -5.88
C LEU A 6 12.04 -12.90 -7.22
N GLU A 7 11.86 -14.14 -7.66
CA GLU A 7 11.05 -14.48 -8.83
C GLU A 7 9.55 -14.26 -8.60
N VAL A 8 9.09 -14.38 -7.35
CA VAL A 8 7.69 -14.22 -6.94
C VAL A 8 7.40 -12.76 -6.58
N ALA A 9 8.35 -12.09 -5.92
CA ALA A 9 8.26 -10.69 -5.51
C ALA A 9 9.57 -9.96 -5.84
N PRO A 10 9.79 -9.58 -7.12
CA PRO A 10 10.96 -8.82 -7.50
C PRO A 10 10.94 -7.44 -6.82
N GLY A 11 12.10 -6.98 -6.36
CA GLY A 11 12.22 -5.68 -5.67
C GLY A 11 11.86 -4.47 -6.55
N PHE A 12 11.82 -4.65 -7.88
CA PHE A 12 11.38 -3.63 -8.83
C PHE A 12 10.74 -4.30 -10.05
N VAL A 13 9.62 -3.74 -10.53
CA VAL A 13 8.97 -4.10 -11.79
C VAL A 13 8.69 -2.82 -12.57
N ALA A 14 9.20 -2.74 -13.79
CA ALA A 14 8.82 -1.67 -14.70
C ALA A 14 7.40 -1.92 -15.22
N LEU A 15 6.46 -1.02 -14.88
CA LEU A 15 5.08 -1.07 -15.34
C LEU A 15 4.86 -0.07 -16.48
N LYS A 16 3.83 -0.32 -17.29
CA LYS A 16 3.36 0.69 -18.24
C LYS A 16 2.81 1.88 -17.47
N SER A 17 2.94 3.09 -18.01
CA SER A 17 2.50 4.32 -17.33
C SER A 17 1.05 4.22 -16.82
N MET A 18 0.13 3.69 -17.64
CA MET A 18 -1.29 3.54 -17.26
C MET A 18 -1.50 2.61 -16.04
N ASP A 19 -0.69 1.55 -15.94
CA ASP A 19 -0.76 0.59 -14.84
C ASP A 19 -0.13 1.17 -13.56
N ASN A 20 0.72 2.19 -13.68
CA ASN A 20 1.32 2.89 -12.54
C ASN A 20 0.40 3.96 -11.93
N ILE A 21 -0.60 4.45 -12.68
CA ILE A 21 -1.52 5.51 -12.21
C ILE A 21 -2.21 5.15 -10.88
N PRO A 22 -2.77 3.94 -10.69
CA PRO A 22 -3.39 3.56 -9.42
C PRO A 22 -2.39 3.49 -8.26
N ILE A 23 -1.16 3.06 -8.54
CA ILE A 23 -0.07 2.99 -7.54
C ILE A 23 0.32 4.41 -7.12
N GLU A 24 0.55 5.31 -8.07
CA GLU A 24 0.83 6.73 -7.80
C GLU A 24 -0.29 7.41 -7.00
N SER A 25 -1.55 7.15 -7.37
CA SER A 25 -2.69 7.68 -6.63
C SER A 25 -2.73 7.15 -5.19
N SER A 26 -2.35 5.88 -4.98
CA SER A 26 -2.31 5.27 -3.64
C SER A 26 -1.21 5.89 -2.77
N TRP A 27 -0.03 6.17 -3.35
CA TRP A 27 1.04 6.89 -2.65
C TRP A 27 0.63 8.31 -2.23
N ASN A 28 -0.09 9.02 -3.09
CA ASN A 28 -0.62 10.35 -2.75
C ASN A 28 -1.64 10.27 -1.60
N LEU A 29 -2.53 9.29 -1.62
CA LEU A 29 -3.51 9.08 -0.54
C LEU A 29 -2.82 8.71 0.78
N PHE A 30 -1.84 7.81 0.73
CA PHE A 30 -1.00 7.46 1.89
C PHE A 30 -0.31 8.69 2.48
N THR A 31 0.32 9.51 1.63
CA THR A 31 1.03 10.72 2.08
C THR A 31 0.08 11.71 2.73
N ASN A 32 -1.13 11.88 2.19
CA ASN A 32 -2.18 12.70 2.79
C ASN A 32 -2.67 12.15 4.14
N TYR A 33 -2.74 10.82 4.28
CA TYR A 33 -3.15 10.16 5.53
C TYR A 33 -2.10 10.32 6.63
N VAL A 34 -0.83 10.00 6.35
CA VAL A 34 0.27 10.13 7.32
C VAL A 34 0.57 11.60 7.61
N GLY A 35 0.29 12.50 6.67
CA GLY A 35 0.59 13.92 6.77
C GLY A 35 2.07 14.24 6.65
N LEU A 36 2.89 13.27 6.26
CA LEU A 36 4.34 13.39 6.11
C LEU A 36 4.78 12.82 4.77
N ASP A 37 5.54 13.61 4.01
CA ASP A 37 6.21 13.12 2.82
C ASP A 37 7.51 12.39 3.22
N ILE A 38 7.57 11.10 2.92
CA ILE A 38 8.76 10.26 3.13
C ILE A 38 10.01 10.95 2.57
N LYS A 39 9.91 11.56 1.38
CA LYS A 39 11.05 12.26 0.77
C LYS A 39 11.51 13.44 1.62
N GLN A 40 10.58 14.22 2.18
CA GLN A 40 10.91 15.35 3.05
C GLN A 40 11.61 14.88 4.33
N ILE A 41 11.11 13.82 4.97
CA ILE A 41 11.74 13.24 6.16
C ILE A 41 13.17 12.79 5.84
N LEU A 42 13.38 12.10 4.72
CA LEU A 42 14.71 11.65 4.29
C LEU A 42 15.66 12.83 4.01
N LEU A 43 15.16 13.87 3.35
CA LEU A 43 15.94 15.08 3.09
C LEU A 43 16.29 15.84 4.37
N MET A 44 15.37 15.89 5.34
CA MET A 44 15.65 16.43 6.68
C MET A 44 16.69 15.61 7.43
N GLY A 45 16.63 14.27 7.36
CA GLY A 45 17.62 13.39 7.96
C GLY A 45 19.04 13.64 7.43
N LYS A 46 19.15 13.98 6.14
CA LYS A 46 20.42 14.38 5.51
C LYS A 46 20.89 15.77 5.94
N SER A 47 20.00 16.75 6.07
CA SER A 47 20.37 18.14 6.41
C SER A 47 20.67 18.33 7.90
N LEU A 48 20.06 17.56 8.79
CA LEU A 48 20.21 17.65 10.24
C LEU A 48 21.32 16.74 10.81
N ILE A 49 22.15 16.13 9.94
CA ILE A 49 23.28 15.23 10.31
C ILE A 49 22.81 13.93 11.01
N TYR A 50 21.52 13.59 10.98
CA TYR A 50 21.05 12.29 11.49
C TYR A 50 21.53 11.10 10.66
N PHE A 51 21.75 11.32 9.35
CA PHE A 51 22.24 10.31 8.43
C PHE A 51 23.52 10.78 7.73
N ASN A 52 24.59 9.99 7.83
CA ASN A 52 25.84 10.23 7.10
C ASN A 52 26.09 9.07 6.12
N SER A 53 25.95 9.34 4.83
CA SER A 53 26.16 8.35 3.77
C SER A 53 27.62 7.89 3.62
N ALA A 54 28.57 8.57 4.27
CA ALA A 54 29.96 8.12 4.31
C ALA A 54 30.22 7.09 5.43
N GLN A 55 29.25 6.84 6.31
CA GLN A 55 29.37 5.91 7.43
C GLN A 55 28.59 4.62 7.14
N PRO A 56 29.25 3.47 6.94
CA PRO A 56 28.57 2.20 6.63
C PRO A 56 27.50 1.82 7.65
N PHE A 57 27.77 2.02 8.95
CA PHE A 57 26.81 1.74 10.00
C PHE A 57 25.49 2.53 9.88
N HIS A 58 25.54 3.78 9.42
CA HIS A 58 24.32 4.58 9.21
C HIS A 58 23.49 3.99 8.07
N ILE A 59 24.15 3.53 7.00
CA ILE A 59 23.50 2.88 5.85
C ILE A 59 22.82 1.59 6.31
N ASP A 60 23.53 0.75 7.05
CA ASP A 60 23.00 -0.54 7.53
C ASP A 60 21.81 -0.35 8.47
N LEU A 61 21.94 0.57 9.44
CA LEU A 61 20.87 0.89 10.38
C LEU A 61 19.65 1.45 9.64
N PHE A 62 19.85 2.35 8.68
CA PHE A 62 18.78 2.91 7.86
C PHE A 62 18.07 1.82 7.06
N ASN A 63 18.82 0.98 6.32
CA ASN A 63 18.24 -0.10 5.52
C ASN A 63 17.51 -1.15 6.38
N TRP A 64 17.90 -1.34 7.64
CA TRP A 64 17.23 -2.27 8.55
C TRP A 64 15.98 -1.67 9.19
N LEU A 65 16.05 -0.44 9.68
CA LEU A 65 15.00 0.19 10.48
C LEU A 65 13.95 0.88 9.61
N TRP A 66 14.38 1.58 8.56
CA TRP A 66 13.49 2.41 7.75
C TRP A 66 12.36 1.62 7.07
N PRO A 67 12.61 0.46 6.43
CA PRO A 67 11.54 -0.33 5.84
C PRO A 67 10.51 -0.79 6.88
N LYS A 68 10.92 -1.07 8.12
CA LYS A 68 10.00 -1.47 9.19
C LYS A 68 9.09 -0.33 9.63
N ILE A 69 9.65 0.87 9.78
CA ILE A 69 8.87 2.07 10.14
C ILE A 69 7.84 2.37 9.04
N VAL A 70 8.28 2.37 7.77
CA VAL A 70 7.38 2.60 6.63
C VAL A 70 6.31 1.51 6.55
N GLN A 71 6.67 0.25 6.79
CA GLN A 71 5.71 -0.86 6.78
C GLN A 71 4.61 -0.69 7.83
N VAL A 72 4.95 -0.30 9.07
CA VAL A 72 3.94 -0.05 10.12
C VAL A 72 2.95 1.02 9.67
N SER A 73 3.42 2.14 9.14
CA SER A 73 2.53 3.21 8.65
C SER A 73 1.69 2.77 7.44
N LEU A 74 2.24 1.92 6.58
CA LEU A 74 1.50 1.35 5.45
C LEU A 74 0.41 0.38 5.93
N ASP A 75 0.71 -0.46 6.91
CA ASP A 75 -0.26 -1.39 7.49
C ASP A 75 -1.42 -0.62 8.13
N ASP A 76 -1.14 0.42 8.92
CA ASP A 76 -2.15 1.32 9.50
C ASP A 76 -3.00 2.00 8.41
N PHE A 77 -2.36 2.47 7.33
CA PHE A 77 -3.06 3.06 6.20
C PHE A 77 -3.96 2.05 5.49
N VAL A 78 -3.50 0.81 5.29
CA VAL A 78 -4.28 -0.26 4.64
C VAL A 78 -5.50 -0.61 5.48
N GLU A 79 -5.35 -0.71 6.81
CA GLU A 79 -6.48 -0.93 7.72
C GLU A 79 -7.50 0.21 7.61
N TYR A 80 -7.04 1.45 7.77
CA TYR A 80 -7.89 2.64 7.61
C TYR A 80 -8.59 2.69 6.24
N TRP A 81 -7.84 2.45 5.17
CA TRP A 81 -8.33 2.55 3.81
C TRP A 81 -9.24 1.39 3.43
N ASN A 82 -9.11 0.21 4.03
CA ASN A 82 -10.05 -0.87 3.75
C ASN A 82 -11.34 -0.77 4.59
N ASP A 83 -11.31 0.01 5.67
CA ASP A 83 -12.48 0.28 6.51
C ASP A 83 -13.19 1.61 6.21
N HIS A 84 -12.63 2.47 5.36
CA HIS A 84 -13.30 3.73 5.02
C HIS A 84 -14.62 3.48 4.28
N LYS A 85 -15.64 4.25 4.63
CA LYS A 85 -16.92 4.19 3.95
C LYS A 85 -16.83 4.82 2.56
N ILE A 86 -17.00 4.01 1.52
CA ILE A 86 -17.06 4.51 0.15
C ILE A 86 -18.39 5.24 -0.07
N ARG A 87 -18.35 6.37 -0.79
CA ARG A 87 -19.56 7.11 -1.18
C ARG A 87 -20.50 6.22 -2.01
N THR A 88 -21.81 6.30 -1.73
CA THR A 88 -22.84 5.63 -2.53
C THR A 88 -22.88 6.17 -3.97
N GLN A 89 -22.94 5.28 -4.95
CA GLN A 89 -23.06 5.57 -6.37
C GLN A 89 -24.33 4.92 -6.93
N ARG A 90 -25.33 5.74 -7.26
CA ARG A 90 -26.70 5.28 -7.61
C ARG A 90 -26.80 4.39 -8.86
N ASN A 91 -25.88 4.55 -9.81
CA ASN A 91 -25.92 3.85 -11.10
C ASN A 91 -24.87 2.73 -11.20
N LYS A 92 -24.30 2.29 -10.07
CA LYS A 92 -23.26 1.25 -10.06
C LYS A 92 -23.89 -0.11 -9.78
N GLN A 93 -23.54 -1.11 -10.59
CA GLN A 93 -23.98 -2.50 -10.37
C GLN A 93 -23.30 -3.14 -9.15
N LEU A 94 -22.05 -2.77 -8.88
CA LEU A 94 -21.31 -3.23 -7.72
C LEU A 94 -21.68 -2.44 -6.46
N PRO A 95 -21.52 -3.05 -5.26
CA PRO A 95 -21.86 -2.40 -4.00
C PRO A 95 -21.09 -1.10 -3.80
N SER A 96 -21.78 -0.12 -3.21
CA SER A 96 -21.22 1.17 -2.82
C SER A 96 -21.96 1.68 -1.58
N GLY A 97 -21.36 2.59 -0.82
CA GLY A 97 -21.96 3.07 0.43
C GLY A 97 -21.51 2.32 1.68
N PHE A 98 -20.65 1.31 1.55
CA PHE A 98 -20.08 0.50 2.63
C PHE A 98 -18.55 0.46 2.53
N SER A 99 -17.87 0.01 3.58
CA SER A 99 -16.43 -0.18 3.54
C SER A 99 -16.06 -1.40 2.66
N PRO A 100 -14.88 -1.36 2.00
CA PRO A 100 -14.33 -2.51 1.29
C PRO A 100 -14.36 -3.80 2.10
N ASN A 101 -13.85 -3.78 3.35
CA ASN A 101 -13.85 -4.95 4.22
C ASN A 101 -15.26 -5.47 4.50
N TYR A 102 -16.24 -4.59 4.75
CA TYR A 102 -17.62 -5.04 4.99
C TYR A 102 -18.24 -5.71 3.75
N ILE A 103 -17.93 -5.23 2.54
CA ILE A 103 -18.38 -5.88 1.31
C ILE A 103 -17.68 -7.22 1.11
N TYR A 104 -16.38 -7.28 1.44
CA TYR A 104 -15.56 -8.49 1.34
C TYR A 104 -16.00 -9.59 2.31
N ASP A 105 -16.29 -9.23 3.56
CA ASP A 105 -16.68 -10.16 4.63
C ASP A 105 -18.14 -10.63 4.52
N PHE A 106 -19.02 -9.81 3.93
CA PHE A 106 -20.45 -10.11 3.80
C PHE A 106 -20.96 -10.01 2.35
N PRO A 107 -20.37 -10.74 1.40
CA PRO A 107 -20.69 -10.62 -0.02
C PRO A 107 -22.17 -10.99 -0.32
N ASP A 108 -22.73 -11.93 0.43
CA ASP A 108 -24.13 -12.38 0.30
C ASP A 108 -25.15 -11.25 0.53
N LYS A 109 -24.84 -10.30 1.42
CA LYS A 109 -25.71 -9.12 1.68
C LYS A 109 -25.84 -8.21 0.46
N PHE A 110 -24.98 -8.42 -0.53
CA PHE A 110 -24.90 -7.66 -1.76
C PHE A 110 -25.17 -8.49 -3.01
N GLY A 111 -25.60 -9.74 -2.87
CA GLY A 111 -25.85 -10.65 -3.99
C GLY A 111 -24.59 -11.08 -4.74
N LEU A 112 -23.41 -11.01 -4.11
CA LEU A 112 -22.13 -11.42 -4.69
C LEU A 112 -21.81 -12.87 -4.29
N THR A 113 -21.53 -13.76 -5.26
CA THR A 113 -21.38 -15.21 -5.00
C THR A 113 -19.97 -15.79 -5.25
N TYR A 114 -18.99 -14.99 -5.70
CA TYR A 114 -17.62 -15.48 -5.98
C TYR A 114 -16.55 -14.38 -5.79
N PHE A 115 -16.66 -13.55 -4.75
CA PHE A 115 -15.72 -12.45 -4.50
C PHE A 115 -14.46 -12.96 -3.77
N GLY A 116 -13.26 -12.50 -4.17
CA GLY A 116 -12.00 -12.80 -3.48
C GLY A 116 -11.23 -14.05 -3.92
N PHE A 117 -11.80 -14.92 -4.76
CA PHE A 117 -11.11 -16.10 -5.28
C PHE A 117 -10.38 -15.80 -6.60
N ARG A 118 -9.09 -16.15 -6.70
CA ARG A 118 -8.43 -16.26 -8.01
C ARG A 118 -9.08 -17.41 -8.76
N HIS A 119 -9.84 -17.12 -9.82
CA HIS A 119 -10.15 -18.14 -10.80
C HIS A 119 -8.84 -18.58 -11.45
N HIS A 120 -8.35 -19.77 -11.10
CA HIS A 120 -7.41 -20.49 -11.94
C HIS A 120 -8.07 -20.63 -13.31
N ARG A 121 -7.57 -19.89 -14.32
CA ARG A 121 -7.93 -20.17 -15.71
C ARG A 121 -7.43 -21.58 -16.01
N ILE A 122 -8.36 -22.53 -16.07
CA ILE A 122 -8.13 -23.80 -16.75
C ILE A 122 -8.24 -23.49 -18.24
N LEU A 123 -7.09 -23.45 -18.91
CA LEU A 123 -6.95 -23.77 -20.33
C LEU A 123 -5.71 -24.67 -20.46
#